data_AF-E4QDZ6-F1
#
_entry.id   AF-E4QDZ6-F1
#
_cell.length_a   1.000
_cell.length_b   1.000
_cell.length_c   1.000
_cell.angle_alpha   90.00
_cell.angle_beta   90.00
_cell.angle_gamma   90.00
#
_symmetry.space_group_name_H-M   'P 1'
#
loop_
_entity.id
_entity.type
_entity.pdbx_description
1 polymer ?
#
loop_
_entity_poly.entity_id
_entity_poly.type
_entity_poly.pdbx_seq_one_letter_code
_entity_poly.pdbx_strand_id
1 'polypeptide(L)'
;MRNIYDIAYELATALKESNEFKRFKAAKEKIEKDEKLKQMISDFKKKQFELEQKRLKGEEVTSSDVYSLQQLYQIISLNPDIEEYLSAEMMLAKIIADISKIIADSIELKDELWGFADK
;
A
#
# COMPACT_ATOMS: atom_id res chain seq x y z
N MET A 1 -5.62 -33.85 -5.19
CA MET A 1 -4.51 -33.13 -4.55
C MET A 1 -4.58 -31.70 -5.06
N ARG A 2 -4.72 -30.70 -4.17
CA ARG A 2 -4.77 -29.30 -4.58
C ARG A 2 -3.39 -28.86 -5.06
N ASN A 3 -3.34 -28.16 -6.18
CA ASN A 3 -2.10 -27.57 -6.66
C ASN A 3 -1.88 -26.18 -6.04
N ILE A 4 -0.69 -25.60 -6.22
CA ILE A 4 -0.33 -24.29 -5.64
C ILE A 4 -1.23 -23.14 -6.13
N TYR A 5 -1.78 -23.22 -7.34
CA TYR A 5 -2.69 -22.21 -7.87
C TYR A 5 -4.08 -22.30 -7.23
N ASP A 6 -4.57 -23.51 -6.95
CA ASP A 6 -5.84 -23.70 -6.22
C ASP A 6 -5.74 -23.03 -4.83
N ILE A 7 -4.62 -23.24 -4.13
CA ILE A 7 -4.34 -22.64 -2.82
C ILE A 7 -4.22 -21.11 -2.92
N ALA A 8 -3.59 -20.59 -3.98
CA ALA A 8 -3.50 -19.15 -4.21
C ALA A 8 -4.88 -18.51 -4.45
N TYR A 9 -5.78 -19.19 -5.17
CA TYR A 9 -7.16 -18.72 -5.35
C TYR A 9 -7.97 -18.72 -4.05
N GLU A 10 -7.75 -19.70 -3.19
CA GLU A 10 -8.37 -19.72 -1.85
C GLU A 10 -7.87 -18.57 -0.98
N LEU A 11 -6.57 -18.31 -0.98
CA LEU A 11 -5.99 -17.17 -0.28
C LEU A 11 -6.57 -15.85 -0.80
N ALA A 12 -6.67 -15.69 -2.12
CA ALA A 12 -7.27 -14.51 -2.73
C ALA A 12 -8.74 -14.34 -2.33
N THR A 13 -9.49 -15.45 -2.24
CA THR A 13 -10.88 -15.46 -1.81
C THR A 13 -11.00 -15.06 -0.34
N ALA A 14 -10.18 -15.65 0.53
CA ALA A 14 -10.14 -15.32 1.96
C ALA A 14 -9.77 -13.86 2.19
N LEU A 15 -8.80 -13.33 1.45
CA LEU A 15 -8.42 -11.92 1.51
C LEU A 15 -9.58 -11.00 1.07
N LYS A 16 -10.28 -11.36 -0.02
CA LYS A 16 -11.46 -10.62 -0.50
C LYS A 16 -12.61 -10.63 0.52
N GLU A 17 -12.75 -11.69 1.29
CA GLU A 17 -13.79 -11.82 2.31
C GLU A 17 -13.40 -11.22 3.67
N SER A 18 -12.13 -10.86 3.83
CA SER A 18 -11.57 -10.32 5.07
C SER A 18 -12.20 -8.97 5.44
N ASN A 19 -12.22 -8.67 6.74
CA ASN A 19 -12.76 -7.41 7.24
C ASN A 19 -11.90 -6.23 6.78
N GLU A 20 -10.59 -6.43 6.63
CA GLU A 20 -9.63 -5.43 6.21
C GLU A 20 -9.85 -5.02 4.75
N PHE A 21 -10.07 -6.00 3.85
CA PHE A 21 -10.42 -5.68 2.47
C PHE A 21 -11.79 -5.00 2.36
N LYS A 22 -12.80 -5.47 3.12
CA LYS A 22 -14.12 -4.84 3.17
C LYS A 22 -14.06 -3.39 3.67
N ARG A 23 -13.26 -3.14 4.71
CA ARG A 23 -13.00 -1.80 5.26
C ARG A 23 -12.35 -0.89 4.22
N PHE A 24 -11.28 -1.36 3.57
CA PHE A 24 -10.64 -0.62 2.49
C PHE A 24 -11.61 -0.30 1.35
N LYS A 25 -12.41 -1.28 0.91
CA LYS A 25 -13.40 -1.08 -0.16
C LYS A 25 -14.43 -0.03 0.22
N ALA A 26 -14.98 -0.10 1.43
CA ALA A 26 -15.96 0.88 1.91
C ALA A 26 -15.37 2.29 2.00
N ALA A 27 -14.16 2.43 2.53
CA ALA A 27 -13.46 3.72 2.60
C ALA A 27 -13.19 4.27 1.19
N LYS A 28 -12.73 3.42 0.26
CA LYS A 28 -12.50 3.78 -1.14
C LYS A 28 -13.77 4.28 -1.83
N GLU A 29 -14.90 3.59 -1.64
CA GLU A 29 -16.18 4.01 -2.22
C GLU A 29 -16.64 5.39 -1.72
N LYS A 30 -16.32 5.76 -0.47
CA LYS A 30 -16.61 7.11 0.05
C LYS A 30 -15.77 8.16 -0.67
N ILE A 31 -14.47 7.91 -0.82
CA ILE A 31 -13.57 8.81 -1.56
C ILE A 31 -14.02 8.97 -3.01
N GLU A 32 -14.39 7.88 -3.68
CA GLU A 32 -14.80 7.92 -5.10
C GLU A 32 -16.11 8.68 -5.33
N LYS A 33 -17.00 8.75 -4.33
CA LYS A 33 -18.27 9.49 -4.40
C LYS A 33 -18.12 10.99 -4.13
N ASP A 34 -17.00 11.43 -3.57
CA ASP A 34 -16.70 12.84 -3.30
C ASP A 34 -15.54 13.32 -4.18
N GLU A 35 -15.87 14.08 -5.22
CA GLU A 35 -14.87 14.60 -6.18
C GLU A 35 -13.78 15.44 -5.52
N LYS A 36 -14.07 16.14 -4.42
CA LYS A 36 -13.06 16.91 -3.69
C LYS A 36 -12.07 15.98 -2.99
N LEU A 37 -12.55 14.95 -2.29
CA LEU A 37 -11.68 13.99 -1.60
C LEU A 37 -10.84 13.20 -2.59
N LYS A 38 -11.46 12.77 -3.69
CA LYS A 38 -10.79 12.09 -4.79
C LYS A 38 -9.67 12.93 -5.39
N GLN A 39 -9.89 14.23 -5.60
CA GLN A 39 -8.84 15.14 -6.07
C GLN A 39 -7.69 15.26 -5.07
N MET A 40 -7.99 15.44 -3.78
CA MET A 40 -6.96 15.52 -2.73
C MET A 40 -6.09 14.26 -2.66
N ILE A 41 -6.70 13.07 -2.73
CA ILE A 41 -5.99 11.78 -2.78
C ILE A 41 -5.18 11.64 -4.07
N SER A 42 -5.73 12.02 -5.22
CA SER A 42 -5.05 11.95 -6.51
C SER A 42 -3.78 12.80 -6.52
N ASP A 43 -3.85 14.03 -6.00
CA ASP A 43 -2.70 14.93 -5.92
C ASP A 43 -1.62 14.37 -4.99
N PHE A 44 -2.03 13.77 -3.87
CA PHE A 44 -1.11 13.09 -2.96
C PHE A 44 -0.41 11.89 -3.62
N LYS A 45 -1.16 10.99 -4.26
CA LYS A 45 -0.62 9.80 -4.94
C LYS A 45 0.31 10.17 -6.09
N LYS A 46 -0.02 11.22 -6.83
CA LYS A 46 0.84 11.74 -7.90
C LYS A 46 2.19 12.19 -7.36
N LYS A 47 2.21 13.01 -6.29
CA LYS A 47 3.45 13.48 -5.65
C LYS A 47 4.25 12.33 -5.04
N GLN A 48 3.59 11.36 -4.42
CA GLN A 48 4.23 10.16 -3.91
C GLN A 48 4.92 9.37 -5.04
N PHE A 49 4.23 9.20 -6.16
CA PHE A 49 4.78 8.50 -7.32
C PHE A 49 5.95 9.26 -7.97
N GLU A 50 5.87 10.58 -8.09
CA GLU A 50 6.98 11.41 -8.58
C GLU A 50 8.23 11.25 -7.70
N LEU A 51 8.05 11.22 -6.38
CA LEU A 51 9.14 11.00 -5.42
C LEU A 51 9.78 9.61 -5.58
N GLU A 52 8.93 8.58 -5.72
CA GLU A 52 9.38 7.20 -5.93
C GLU A 52 10.12 7.05 -7.27
N GLN A 53 9.63 7.70 -8.33
CA GLN A 53 10.28 7.72 -9.63
C GLN A 53 11.67 8.37 -9.58
N LYS A 54 11.82 9.51 -8.87
CA LYS A 54 13.14 10.12 -8.64
C LYS A 54 14.09 9.12 -7.98
N ARG A 55 13.64 8.44 -6.92
CA ARG A 55 14.42 7.41 -6.21
C ARG A 55 14.85 6.28 -7.15
N LEU A 56 13.94 5.73 -7.95
CA LEU A 56 14.23 4.64 -8.88
C LEU A 56 15.21 5.04 -9.98
N LYS A 57 15.19 6.30 -10.42
CA LYS A 57 16.13 6.84 -11.41
C LYS A 57 17.51 7.16 -10.82
N GLY A 58 17.69 7.03 -9.51
CA GLY A 58 18.89 7.47 -8.81
C GLY A 58 19.04 9.00 -8.76
N GLU A 59 17.95 9.74 -8.98
CA GLU A 59 17.93 11.20 -8.82
C GLU A 59 17.91 11.55 -7.32
N GLU A 60 18.52 12.68 -6.97
CA GLU A 60 18.56 13.15 -5.59
C GLU A 60 17.15 13.50 -5.11
N VAL A 61 16.67 12.76 -4.11
CA VAL A 61 15.45 13.10 -3.38
C VAL A 61 15.82 14.12 -2.31
N THR A 62 15.41 15.37 -2.51
CA THR A 62 15.74 16.46 -1.58
C THR A 62 14.90 16.38 -0.30
N SER A 63 15.44 16.88 0.81
CA SER A 63 14.68 17.04 2.05
C SER A 63 13.41 17.88 1.86
N SER A 64 13.43 18.83 0.92
CA SER A 64 12.26 19.65 0.56
C SER A 64 11.16 18.83 -0.11
N ASP A 65 11.52 17.91 -1.00
CA ASP A 65 10.55 17.03 -1.66
C ASP A 65 9.81 16.16 -0.62
N VAL A 66 10.57 15.53 0.28
CA VAL A 66 10.04 14.71 1.37
C VAL A 66 9.16 15.55 2.31
N TYR A 67 9.64 16.72 2.72
CA TYR A 67 8.88 17.63 3.58
C TYR A 67 7.56 18.06 2.94
N SER A 68 7.56 18.38 1.64
CA SER A 68 6.35 18.76 0.92
C SER A 68 5.29 17.64 0.90
N LEU A 69 5.72 16.39 0.74
CA LEU A 69 4.84 15.24 0.76
C LEU A 69 4.29 14.98 2.17
N GLN A 70 5.12 15.13 3.21
CA GLN A 70 4.69 15.03 4.60
C GLN A 70 3.67 16.11 4.98
N GLN A 71 3.86 17.36 4.54
CA GLN A 71 2.90 18.43 4.76
C GLN A 71 1.56 18.14 4.08
N LEU A 72 1.60 17.64 2.84
CA LEU A 72 0.37 17.26 2.14
C LEU A 72 -0.35 16.11 2.86
N TYR A 73 0.39 15.09 3.31
CA TYR A 73 -0.16 14.01 4.12
C TYR A 73 -0.87 14.56 5.38
N GLN A 74 -0.21 15.45 6.14
CA GLN A 74 -0.80 16.05 7.33
C GLN A 74 -2.11 16.78 7.02
N ILE A 75 -2.18 17.53 5.93
CA ILE A 75 -3.37 18.28 5.53
C ILE A 75 -4.52 17.34 5.16
N ILE A 76 -4.26 16.34 4.31
CA ILE A 76 -5.32 15.45 3.82
C ILE A 76 -5.83 14.51 4.93
N SER A 77 -4.95 14.08 5.84
CA SER A 77 -5.29 13.26 7.01
C SER A 77 -6.15 13.97 8.06
N LEU A 78 -6.34 15.29 7.97
CA LEU A 78 -7.34 16.01 8.79
C LEU A 78 -8.78 15.63 8.40
N ASN A 79 -8.99 15.14 7.18
CA ASN A 79 -10.30 14.65 6.77
C ASN A 79 -10.47 13.19 7.22
N PRO A 80 -11.49 12.86 8.03
CA PRO A 80 -11.64 11.53 8.60
C PRO A 80 -11.90 10.44 7.56
N ASP A 81 -12.54 10.75 6.43
CA ASP A 81 -12.76 9.77 5.36
C ASP A 81 -11.46 9.48 4.59
N ILE A 82 -10.60 10.49 4.40
CA ILE A 82 -9.26 10.30 3.83
C ILE A 82 -8.37 9.50 4.78
N GLU A 83 -8.35 9.85 6.07
CA GLU A 83 -7.55 9.13 7.05
C GLU A 83 -7.96 7.66 7.16
N GLU A 84 -9.27 7.38 7.16
CA GLU A 84 -9.79 6.01 7.14
C GLU A 84 -9.38 5.26 5.87
N TYR A 85 -9.42 5.92 4.70
CA TYR A 85 -8.96 5.34 3.44
C TYR A 85 -7.48 4.98 3.47
N LEU A 86 -6.62 5.91 3.89
CA LEU A 86 -5.17 5.70 3.95
C LEU A 86 -4.80 4.64 4.98
N SER A 87 -5.42 4.67 6.16
CA SER A 87 -5.23 3.66 7.22
C SER A 87 -5.63 2.26 6.74
N ALA A 88 -6.78 2.13 6.08
CA ALA A 88 -7.23 0.85 5.55
C ALA A 88 -6.34 0.34 4.41
N GLU A 89 -5.85 1.23 3.54
CA GLU A 89 -4.89 0.90 2.48
C GLU A 89 -3.57 0.37 3.07
N MET A 90 -3.01 1.05 4.08
CA MET A 90 -1.79 0.62 4.77
C MET A 90 -1.95 -0.74 5.46
N MET A 91 -3.08 -0.96 6.15
CA MET A 91 -3.36 -2.23 6.82
C MET A 91 -3.44 -3.39 5.81
N LEU A 92 -4.12 -3.19 4.69
CA LEU A 92 -4.24 -4.19 3.63
C LEU A 92 -2.87 -4.49 3.00
N ALA A 93 -2.08 -3.45 2.70
CA ALA A 93 -0.73 -3.60 2.16
C ALA A 93 0.18 -4.40 3.11
N LYS A 94 0.09 -4.13 4.42
CA LYS A 94 0.83 -4.88 5.44
C LYS A 94 0.47 -6.37 5.43
N ILE A 95 -0.83 -6.69 5.42
CA ILE A 95 -1.30 -8.08 5.38
C ILE A 95 -0.75 -8.81 4.15
N ILE A 96 -0.80 -8.17 2.98
CA ILE A 96 -0.27 -8.75 1.74
C ILE A 96 1.24 -8.98 1.83
N ALA A 97 1.98 -8.03 2.40
CA ALA A 97 3.42 -8.16 2.60
C ALA A 97 3.76 -9.30 3.57
N ASP A 98 3.05 -9.39 4.69
CA ASP A 98 3.23 -10.45 5.70
C ASP A 98 2.94 -11.84 5.10
N ILE A 99 1.87 -11.97 4.31
CA ILE A 99 1.54 -13.22 3.61
C ILE A 99 2.63 -13.58 2.59
N SER A 100 3.08 -12.61 1.79
CA SER A 100 4.15 -12.83 0.80
C SER A 100 5.45 -13.26 1.47
N LYS A 101 5.76 -12.69 2.65
CA LYS A 101 6.90 -13.09 3.46
C LYS A 101 6.76 -14.53 3.97
N ILE A 102 5.61 -14.93 4.50
CA ILE A 102 5.36 -16.32 4.94
C ILE A 102 5.60 -17.30 3.79
N ILE A 103 5.13 -16.97 2.58
CA ILE A 103 5.33 -17.80 1.39
C ILE A 103 6.82 -17.87 1.04
N ALA A 104 7.52 -16.74 0.98
CA ALA A 104 8.95 -16.70 0.65
C ALA A 104 9.82 -17.44 1.68
N ASP A 105 9.55 -17.25 2.97
CA ASP A 105 10.25 -17.91 4.08
C ASP A 105 10.07 -19.44 4.03
N SER A 106 8.93 -19.94 3.52
CA SER A 106 8.63 -21.38 3.45
C SER A 106 9.49 -22.16 2.45
N ILE A 107 10.11 -21.47 1.50
CA ILE A 107 10.95 -22.05 0.44
C ILE A 107 12.39 -21.55 0.52
N GLU A 108 12.80 -21.04 1.69
CA GLU A 108 14.16 -20.54 1.98
C GLU A 108 14.65 -19.45 1.00
N LEU A 109 13.74 -18.83 0.23
CA LEU A 109 14.05 -17.76 -0.71
C LEU A 109 14.34 -16.42 -0.02
N LYS A 110 14.39 -16.38 1.31
CA LYS A 110 14.67 -15.15 2.06
C LYS A 110 16.00 -14.54 1.62
N ASP A 111 17.04 -15.36 1.46
CA ASP A 111 18.38 -14.89 1.12
C ASP A 111 18.52 -14.54 -0.38
N GLU A 112 17.72 -15.18 -1.24
CA GLU A 112 17.76 -14.98 -2.70
C GLU A 112 16.87 -13.81 -3.17
N LEU A 113 15.72 -13.59 -2.52
CA LEU A 113 14.78 -12.50 -2.85
C LEU A 113 15.03 -11.22 -2.05
N TRP A 114 15.55 -11.35 -0.83
CA TRP A 114 15.76 -10.23 0.11
C TRP A 114 17.21 -10.12 0.58
N GLY A 115 18.17 -10.37 -0.31
CA GLY A 115 19.63 -10.31 -0.09
C GLY A 115 20.21 -8.95 0.37
N PHE A 116 19.41 -8.09 1.00
CA PHE A 116 19.78 -6.83 1.64
C PHE A 116 19.56 -6.84 3.16
N ALA A 117 19.07 -7.92 3.77
CA ALA A 117 18.73 -7.92 5.20
C ALA A 117 19.90 -8.18 6.16
N ASP A 118 21.06 -8.62 5.67
CA ASP A 118 22.25 -8.86 6.50
C ASP A 118 23.51 -8.24 5.88
N LYS A 119 23.66 -6.91 6.02
CA LYS A 119 24.96 -6.23 6.11
C LYS A 119 24.85 -4.81 6.67
#